data_AF-A0A5J9VPM9-F1
#
_entry.id   AF-A0A5J9VPM9-F1
#
_cell.length_a   1.000
_cell.length_b   1.000
_cell.length_c   1.000
_cell.angle_alpha   90.00
_cell.angle_beta   90.00
_cell.angle_gamma   90.00
#
_symmetry.space_group_name_H-M   'P 1'
#
loop_
_entity.id
_entity.type
_entity.pdbx_description
1 polymer ?
#
loop_
_entity_poly.entity_id
_entity_poly.type
_entity_poly.pdbx_seq_one_letter_code
_entity_poly.pdbx_strand_id
1 'polypeptide(L)'
;MAAEKDLESDEALWALYDRWCYHFVERVHRPRAEMACRFVHFKEAVLLASQAKNRGRTGKSKAKDRGFKVKASADRSPEDRIQIRPGVYKLKRKNEEFCGDRLYVEARLVNDEQCEVCKDGVEDSTHLVLGCPFARRFWSLLGFDISSSVTCATLWKIQAPSAELAPNLNAFILFCFFQLWRHRNEVAFNSMAPCHKRLMEQCRKDARWWGRRLPERFGDFAFDWADLFARTGSSCDQ
;
A
#
# COMPACT_ATOMS: atom_id res chain seq x y z
N MET A 1 23.31 -18.56 -7.25
CA MET A 1 22.87 -19.74 -6.45
C MET A 1 23.49 -19.63 -5.08
N ALA A 2 22.82 -20.10 -4.03
CA ALA A 2 23.31 -20.05 -2.65
C ALA A 2 23.98 -21.37 -2.26
N ALA A 3 25.07 -21.32 -1.50
CA ALA A 3 25.81 -22.47 -1.00
C ALA A 3 25.72 -22.57 0.53
N GLU A 4 26.12 -23.71 1.10
CA GLU A 4 26.11 -23.91 2.56
C GLU A 4 27.01 -22.88 3.27
N LYS A 5 28.17 -22.58 2.66
CA LYS A 5 29.11 -21.55 3.13
C LYS A 5 28.52 -20.14 3.22
N ASP A 6 27.48 -19.84 2.44
CA ASP A 6 26.81 -18.55 2.48
C ASP A 6 25.91 -18.40 3.73
N LEU A 7 25.75 -19.47 4.53
CA LEU A 7 24.97 -19.50 5.77
C LEU A 7 25.84 -19.51 7.04
N GLU A 8 27.17 -19.53 6.91
CA GLU A 8 28.10 -19.70 8.03
C GLU A 8 28.21 -18.45 8.92
N SER A 9 27.94 -17.26 8.37
CA SER A 9 27.92 -16.00 9.11
C SER A 9 26.97 -14.99 8.47
N ASP A 10 26.62 -13.94 9.23
CA ASP A 10 25.78 -12.86 8.72
C ASP A 10 26.49 -12.08 7.60
N GLU A 11 27.82 -11.94 7.65
CA GLU A 11 28.63 -11.32 6.60
C GLU A 11 28.62 -12.13 5.30
N ALA A 12 28.72 -13.47 5.39
CA ALA A 12 28.64 -14.36 4.24
C ALA A 12 27.24 -14.33 3.60
N LEU A 13 26.20 -14.26 4.43
CA LEU A 13 24.82 -14.16 3.99
C LEU A 13 24.51 -12.80 3.35
N TRP A 14 25.10 -11.73 3.88
CA TRP A 14 25.08 -10.40 3.29
C TRP A 14 25.72 -10.38 1.89
N ALA A 15 26.89 -11.00 1.74
CA ALA A 15 27.55 -11.12 0.44
C ALA A 15 26.73 -11.95 -0.56
N LEU A 16 25.98 -12.96 -0.09
CA LEU A 16 25.01 -13.67 -0.92
C LEU A 16 23.86 -12.76 -1.36
N TYR A 17 23.37 -11.92 -0.45
CA TYR A 17 22.26 -11.00 -0.73
C TYR A 17 22.66 -9.95 -1.79
N ASP A 18 23.87 -9.39 -1.72
CA ASP A 18 24.40 -8.48 -2.74
C ASP A 18 24.42 -9.13 -4.14
N ARG A 19 24.96 -10.36 -4.24
CA ARG A 19 24.98 -11.11 -5.51
C ARG A 19 23.57 -11.43 -6.00
N TRP A 20 22.66 -11.71 -5.09
CA TRP A 20 21.26 -11.99 -5.41
C TRP A 20 20.55 -10.74 -5.94
N CYS A 21 20.74 -9.57 -5.29
CA CYS A 21 20.20 -8.29 -5.75
C CYS A 21 20.71 -7.93 -7.14
N TYR A 22 22.02 -8.08 -7.37
CA TYR A 22 22.61 -7.85 -8.70
C TYR A 22 21.94 -8.70 -9.80
N HIS A 23 21.60 -9.96 -9.49
CA HIS A 23 21.01 -10.88 -10.45
C HIS A 23 19.50 -10.73 -10.66
N PHE A 24 18.71 -10.40 -9.63
CA PHE A 24 17.24 -10.42 -9.71
C PHE A 24 16.57 -9.05 -9.69
N VAL A 25 17.28 -8.01 -9.21
CA VAL A 25 16.75 -6.64 -9.09
C VAL A 25 17.17 -5.76 -10.27
N GLU A 26 18.01 -6.27 -11.19
CA GLU A 26 18.31 -5.71 -12.51
C GLU A 26 18.75 -4.22 -12.49
N ARG A 27 20.05 -4.00 -12.28
CA ARG A 27 20.82 -2.75 -12.56
C ARG A 27 20.38 -1.44 -11.89
N VAL A 28 19.42 -1.43 -10.98
CA VAL A 28 19.29 -0.33 -10.00
C VAL A 28 20.09 -0.69 -8.77
N HIS A 29 21.15 0.05 -8.48
CA HIS A 29 21.90 -0.12 -7.23
C HIS A 29 20.97 0.26 -6.08
N ARG A 30 20.42 -0.75 -5.40
CA ARG A 30 19.53 -0.56 -4.28
C ARG A 30 20.33 0.06 -3.12
N PRO A 31 19.88 1.14 -2.48
CA PRO A 31 20.59 1.75 -1.36
C PRO A 31 20.85 0.71 -0.25
N ARG A 32 22.06 0.72 0.33
CA ARG A 32 22.46 -0.22 1.39
C ARG A 32 21.50 -0.21 2.59
N ALA A 33 20.90 0.94 2.89
CA ALA A 33 19.89 1.09 3.93
C ALA A 33 18.59 0.31 3.62
N GLU A 34 18.09 0.37 2.38
CA GLU A 34 16.91 -0.41 1.98
C GLU A 34 17.22 -1.92 2.01
N MET A 35 18.43 -2.30 1.59
CA MET A 35 18.88 -3.68 1.70
C MET A 35 18.89 -4.13 3.18
N ALA A 36 19.34 -3.29 4.12
CA ALA A 36 19.35 -3.59 5.55
C ALA A 36 17.96 -3.91 6.10
N CYS A 37 16.95 -3.11 5.75
CA CYS A 37 15.58 -3.35 6.20
C CYS A 37 14.99 -4.67 5.68
N ARG A 38 15.38 -5.10 4.47
CA ARG A 38 14.85 -6.32 3.83
C ARG A 38 15.67 -7.58 4.11
N PHE A 39 16.85 -7.41 4.70
CA PHE A 39 17.77 -8.51 4.96
C PHE A 39 17.17 -9.58 5.89
N VAL A 40 16.36 -9.17 6.88
CA VAL A 40 15.69 -10.09 7.81
C VAL A 40 14.81 -11.08 7.04
N HIS A 41 13.99 -10.58 6.12
CA HIS A 41 13.13 -11.44 5.30
C HIS A 41 13.94 -12.32 4.34
N PHE A 42 15.01 -11.77 3.74
CA PHE A 42 15.93 -12.54 2.91
C PHE A 42 16.54 -13.71 3.67
N LYS A 43 17.07 -13.46 4.87
CA LYS A 43 17.65 -14.46 5.78
C LYS A 43 16.66 -15.59 6.06
N GLU A 44 15.42 -15.27 6.42
CA GLU A 44 14.38 -16.27 6.64
C GLU A 44 14.09 -17.11 5.38
N ALA A 45 13.99 -16.49 4.20
CA ALA A 45 13.74 -17.22 2.95
C ALA A 45 14.87 -18.20 2.61
N VAL A 46 16.13 -17.77 2.79
CA VAL A 46 17.31 -18.58 2.49
C VAL A 46 17.39 -19.77 3.45
N LEU A 47 17.11 -19.56 4.74
CA LEU A 47 17.08 -20.63 5.74
C LEU A 47 15.98 -21.67 5.43
N LEU A 48 14.78 -21.22 5.08
CA LEU A 48 13.69 -22.12 4.67
C LEU A 48 14.05 -22.93 3.43
N ALA A 49 14.71 -22.31 2.45
CA ALA A 49 15.16 -23.00 1.24
C ALA A 49 16.24 -24.06 1.53
N SER A 50 17.15 -23.77 2.46
CA SER A 50 18.16 -24.74 2.93
C SER A 50 17.52 -25.92 3.67
N GLN A 51 16.60 -25.65 4.59
CA GLN A 51 15.86 -26.69 5.30
C GLN A 51 15.07 -27.59 4.34
N ALA A 52 14.42 -27.01 3.32
CA ALA A 52 13.70 -27.77 2.30
C ALA A 52 14.63 -28.66 1.46
N LYS A 53 15.84 -28.19 1.11
CA LYS A 53 16.88 -29.01 0.46
C LYS A 53 17.28 -30.20 1.33
N ASN A 54 17.44 -29.97 2.64
CA ASN A 54 17.85 -31.02 3.58
C ASN A 54 16.75 -32.05 3.83
N ARG A 55 15.47 -31.63 3.86
CA ARG A 55 14.31 -32.55 3.91
C ARG A 55 14.20 -33.43 2.66
N GLY A 56 14.56 -32.93 1.48
CA GLY A 56 14.57 -33.71 0.23
C GLY A 56 15.73 -34.71 0.08
N ARG A 57 16.68 -34.75 1.02
CA ARG A 57 17.87 -35.61 1.00
C ARG A 57 17.73 -36.90 1.82
N THR A 58 16.59 -37.15 2.44
CA THR A 58 16.31 -38.41 3.14
C THR A 58 16.13 -39.55 2.12
N GLY A 59 17.23 -40.11 1.61
CA GLY A 59 17.20 -41.40 0.90
C GLY A 59 18.07 -41.58 -0.36
N LYS A 60 18.85 -40.60 -0.82
CA LYS A 60 19.77 -40.82 -1.98
C LYS A 60 21.14 -40.19 -1.77
N SER A 61 22.16 -40.95 -2.16
CA SER A 61 23.60 -40.77 -1.97
C SER A 61 24.12 -39.34 -2.10
N LYS A 62 25.21 -39.03 -1.37
CA LYS A 62 26.00 -37.80 -1.36
C LYS A 62 26.37 -37.33 -2.77
N ALA A 63 25.45 -36.66 -3.45
CA ALA A 63 25.71 -35.95 -4.69
C ALA A 63 26.37 -34.61 -4.36
N LYS A 64 27.48 -34.33 -5.08
CA LYS A 64 28.26 -33.08 -5.17
C LYS A 64 27.51 -31.86 -4.66
N ASP A 65 28.19 -31.02 -3.90
CA ASP A 65 27.73 -29.78 -3.27
C ASP A 65 27.01 -28.83 -4.24
N ARG A 66 25.76 -29.17 -4.58
CA ARG A 66 24.90 -28.37 -5.43
C ARG A 66 24.19 -27.41 -4.50
N GLY A 67 24.46 -26.13 -4.68
CA GLY A 67 23.78 -25.04 -3.99
C GLY A 67 22.25 -25.13 -4.11
N PHE A 68 21.55 -24.36 -3.29
CA PHE A 68 20.10 -24.24 -3.35
C PHE A 68 19.68 -22.98 -4.11
N LYS A 69 18.45 -23.01 -4.62
CA LYS A 69 17.86 -21.89 -5.35
C LYS A 69 17.10 -21.00 -4.37
N VAL A 70 17.51 -19.74 -4.31
CA VAL A 70 16.78 -18.66 -3.64
C VAL A 70 15.85 -18.03 -4.68
N LYS A 71 14.57 -17.86 -4.33
CA LYS A 71 13.54 -17.31 -5.24
C LYS A 71 13.76 -15.80 -5.47
N ALA A 72 13.21 -15.26 -6.56
CA ALA A 72 13.26 -13.83 -6.87
C ALA A 72 12.44 -12.94 -5.90
N SER A 73 11.60 -13.53 -5.05
CA SER A 73 10.81 -12.85 -4.00
C SER A 73 11.39 -13.01 -2.60
N ALA A 74 12.65 -13.44 -2.48
CA ALA A 74 13.25 -13.83 -1.20
C ALA A 74 13.41 -12.68 -0.22
N ASP A 75 13.48 -11.43 -0.65
CA ASP A 75 13.63 -10.25 0.21
C ASP A 75 12.29 -9.56 0.56
N ARG A 76 11.15 -10.12 0.13
CA ARG A 76 9.81 -9.60 0.43
C ARG A 76 9.27 -10.14 1.74
N SER A 77 8.36 -9.38 2.37
CA SER A 77 7.66 -9.78 3.59
C SER A 77 6.85 -11.08 3.38
N PRO A 78 6.62 -11.91 4.40
CA PRO A 78 5.79 -13.11 4.31
C PRO A 78 4.40 -12.86 3.70
N GLU A 79 3.76 -11.73 4.03
CA GLU A 79 2.45 -11.31 3.53
C GLU A 79 2.47 -11.09 2.01
N ASP A 80 3.52 -10.43 1.52
CA ASP A 80 3.74 -10.19 0.10
C ASP A 80 4.09 -11.47 -0.67
N ARG A 81 4.65 -12.48 0.01
CA ARG A 81 4.94 -13.79 -0.58
C ARG A 81 3.68 -14.63 -0.80
N ILE A 82 2.65 -14.47 0.06
CA ILE A 82 1.39 -15.23 0.00
C ILE A 82 0.56 -14.84 -1.23
N GLN A 83 0.63 -13.58 -1.67
CA GLN A 83 -0.11 -13.10 -2.84
C GLN A 83 0.39 -13.68 -4.18
N ILE A 84 1.58 -14.31 -4.20
CA ILE A 84 2.16 -14.90 -5.41
C ILE A 84 2.00 -16.43 -5.38
N ARG A 85 0.75 -16.92 -5.50
CA ARG A 85 0.52 -18.34 -5.83
C ARG A 85 0.75 -18.57 -7.33
N PRO A 86 1.53 -19.59 -7.74
CA PRO A 86 1.83 -19.84 -9.13
C PRO A 86 0.61 -20.49 -9.81
N GLY A 87 -0.09 -19.72 -10.65
CA GLY A 87 -1.24 -20.21 -11.41
C GLY A 87 -2.20 -19.11 -11.87
N VAL A 88 -2.14 -17.93 -11.26
CA VAL A 88 -2.96 -16.78 -11.68
C VAL A 88 -2.02 -15.58 -11.82
N TYR A 89 -2.19 -14.81 -12.89
CA TYR A 89 -1.44 -13.61 -13.25
C TYR A 89 -0.04 -13.84 -13.88
N LYS A 90 -0.04 -14.14 -15.19
CA LYS A 90 1.01 -13.63 -16.08
C LYS A 90 0.83 -12.11 -16.19
N LEU A 91 1.37 -11.35 -15.24
CA LEU A 91 1.64 -9.93 -15.47
C LEU A 91 2.78 -9.84 -16.48
N LYS A 92 2.43 -9.64 -17.75
CA LYS A 92 3.37 -9.12 -18.74
C LYS A 92 3.85 -7.78 -18.18
N ARG A 93 5.10 -7.72 -17.71
CA ARG A 93 5.80 -6.45 -17.49
C ARG A 93 5.91 -5.76 -18.85
N LYS A 94 4.97 -4.88 -19.14
CA LYS A 94 5.13 -3.81 -20.13
C LYS A 94 5.08 -2.52 -19.34
N ASN A 95 6.25 -1.93 -19.13
CA ASN A 95 6.52 -0.51 -18.90
C ASN A 95 5.42 0.30 -18.21
N GLU A 96 5.01 -0.13 -17.02
CA GLU A 96 4.40 0.75 -16.04
C GLU A 96 5.26 0.64 -14.80
N GLU A 97 5.97 1.72 -14.50
CA GLU A 97 6.75 1.91 -13.28
C GLU A 97 5.78 1.87 -12.08
N PHE A 98 5.49 0.66 -11.60
CA PHE A 98 5.06 0.48 -10.22
C PHE A 98 6.33 0.51 -9.36
N CYS A 99 6.87 1.70 -9.24
CA CYS A 99 7.94 2.04 -8.33
C CYS A 99 7.35 2.02 -6.92
N GLY A 100 7.52 0.90 -6.23
CA GLY A 100 7.44 0.84 -4.77
C GLY A 100 8.64 1.51 -4.09
N ASP A 101 9.41 2.35 -4.80
CA ASP A 101 10.62 3.01 -4.32
C ASP A 101 10.35 4.43 -3.84
N ARG A 102 9.36 4.60 -2.95
CA ARG A 102 9.19 5.88 -2.24
C ARG A 102 9.01 5.75 -0.73
N LEU A 103 9.58 4.72 -0.11
CA LEU A 103 9.59 4.58 1.34
C LEU A 103 10.97 4.34 1.96
N TYR A 104 12.07 4.76 1.34
CA TYR A 104 13.35 4.95 2.05
C TYR A 104 14.14 6.11 1.45
N VAL A 105 13.49 7.27 1.27
CA VAL A 105 14.23 8.51 1.55
C VAL A 105 14.55 8.40 3.02
N GLU A 106 15.81 8.66 3.41
CA GLU A 106 16.29 8.70 4.79
C GLU A 106 15.14 8.77 5.78
N ALA A 107 15.04 7.80 6.69
CA ALA A 107 14.27 8.02 7.89
C ALA A 107 14.97 9.16 8.67
N ARG A 108 14.84 10.40 8.20
CA ARG A 108 13.98 11.35 8.89
C ARG A 108 12.74 10.55 9.25
N LEU A 109 12.85 9.81 10.36
CA LEU A 109 11.73 9.62 11.26
C LEU A 109 11.15 11.02 11.29
N VAL A 110 10.07 11.23 10.56
CA VAL A 110 9.31 12.46 10.65
C VAL A 110 8.77 12.34 12.07
N ASN A 111 9.60 12.82 13.01
CA ASN A 111 9.23 13.07 14.39
C ASN A 111 8.17 14.17 14.45
N ASP A 112 7.75 14.71 13.31
CA ASP A 112 6.47 15.36 13.21
C ASP A 112 5.42 14.23 13.28
N GLU A 113 5.09 13.87 14.53
CA GLU A 113 3.81 13.23 14.85
C GLU A 113 2.65 14.03 14.24
N GLN A 114 2.87 15.25 13.76
CA GLN A 114 1.88 16.16 13.23
C GLN A 114 1.42 15.83 11.80
N CYS A 115 0.11 15.92 11.56
CA CYS A 115 -0.50 15.62 10.28
C CYS A 115 -0.07 16.59 9.17
N GLU A 116 0.36 16.03 8.04
CA GLU A 116 0.84 16.78 6.88
C GLU A 116 -0.23 17.68 6.24
N VAL A 117 -1.51 17.37 6.49
CA VAL A 117 -2.64 18.11 5.90
C VAL A 117 -3.05 19.29 6.77
N CYS A 118 -3.19 19.11 8.09
CA CYS A 118 -3.66 20.18 8.98
C CYS A 118 -2.54 20.90 9.73
N LYS A 119 -1.34 20.29 9.82
CA LYS A 119 -0.19 20.82 10.54
C LYS A 119 -0.49 21.20 12.00
N ASP A 120 -1.40 20.47 12.64
CA ASP A 120 -1.87 20.76 14.00
C ASP A 120 -1.96 19.49 14.87
N GLY A 121 -2.73 18.48 14.44
CA GLY A 121 -2.96 17.27 15.24
C GLY A 121 -1.99 16.12 14.96
N VAL A 122 -1.91 15.17 15.91
CA VAL A 122 -1.14 13.93 15.73
C VAL A 122 -1.74 13.07 14.62
N GLU A 123 -0.91 12.65 13.67
CA GLU A 123 -1.28 11.83 12.53
C GLU A 123 -1.35 10.37 12.93
N ASP A 124 -2.58 9.91 13.19
CA ASP A 124 -2.93 8.50 13.17
C ASP A 124 -4.00 8.23 12.09
N SER A 125 -4.38 6.96 11.93
CA SER A 125 -5.38 6.58 10.94
C SER A 125 -6.76 7.22 11.19
N THR A 126 -7.16 7.36 12.47
CA THR A 126 -8.44 7.96 12.86
C THR A 126 -8.41 9.47 12.66
N HIS A 127 -7.32 10.15 13.01
CA HIS A 127 -7.11 11.55 12.70
C HIS A 127 -7.16 11.76 11.18
N LEU A 128 -6.39 11.00 10.41
CA LEU A 128 -6.29 11.19 8.96
C LEU A 128 -7.65 11.14 8.24
N VAL A 129 -8.48 10.15 8.59
CA VAL A 129 -9.74 9.89 7.86
C VAL A 129 -10.97 10.52 8.50
N LEU A 130 -10.95 10.83 9.80
CA LEU A 130 -12.12 11.35 10.54
C LEU A 130 -11.80 12.62 11.34
N GLY A 131 -10.71 12.63 12.11
CA GLY A 131 -10.44 13.69 13.09
C GLY A 131 -9.84 14.98 12.53
N CYS A 132 -9.10 14.88 11.43
CA CYS A 132 -8.40 15.98 10.78
C CYS A 132 -9.41 17.07 10.38
N PRO A 133 -9.18 18.37 10.69
CA PRO A 133 -10.09 19.45 10.27
C PRO A 133 -10.40 19.42 8.77
N PHE A 134 -9.40 19.07 7.95
CA PHE A 134 -9.58 18.89 6.51
C PHE A 134 -10.54 17.73 6.19
N ALA A 135 -10.36 16.56 6.83
CA ALA A 135 -11.25 15.41 6.65
C ALA A 135 -12.67 15.71 7.16
N ARG A 136 -12.83 16.32 8.33
CA ARG A 136 -14.14 16.73 8.87
C ARG A 136 -14.89 17.65 7.91
N ARG A 137 -14.20 18.64 7.32
CA ARG A 137 -14.81 19.51 6.31
C ARG A 137 -15.21 18.73 5.06
N PHE A 138 -14.39 17.79 4.60
CA PHE A 138 -14.72 16.91 3.48
C PHE A 138 -16.02 16.12 3.74
N TRP A 139 -16.17 15.51 4.91
CA TRP A 139 -17.38 14.78 5.29
C TRP A 139 -18.61 15.69 5.41
N SER A 140 -18.45 16.85 6.05
CA SER A 140 -19.50 17.86 6.17
C SER A 140 -19.99 18.35 4.80
N LEU A 141 -19.08 18.53 3.84
CA LEU A 141 -19.45 18.90 2.45
C LEU A 141 -20.30 17.82 1.77
N LEU A 142 -20.08 16.55 2.10
CA LEU A 142 -20.89 15.42 1.62
C LEU A 142 -22.19 15.21 2.43
N GLY A 143 -22.46 16.08 3.40
CA GLY A 143 -23.65 16.02 4.26
C GLY A 143 -23.53 15.09 5.45
N PHE A 144 -22.36 14.49 5.70
CA PHE A 144 -22.16 13.60 6.85
C PHE A 144 -21.94 14.40 8.14
N ASP A 145 -22.68 14.03 9.18
CA ASP A 145 -22.41 14.44 10.56
C ASP A 145 -21.64 13.32 11.28
N ILE A 146 -20.31 13.42 11.26
CA ILE A 146 -19.43 12.46 11.91
C ILE A 146 -19.10 12.95 13.31
N SER A 147 -19.68 12.28 14.31
CA SER A 147 -19.35 12.48 15.71
C SER A 147 -17.87 12.17 15.97
N SER A 148 -17.22 12.97 16.83
CA SER A 148 -15.86 12.71 17.32
C SER A 148 -15.71 11.40 18.09
N SER A 149 -16.81 10.76 18.48
CA SER A 149 -16.80 9.44 19.12
C SER A 149 -16.57 8.28 18.14
N VAL A 150 -16.69 8.52 16.83
CA VAL A 150 -16.45 7.51 15.79
C VAL A 150 -14.96 7.37 15.54
N THR A 151 -14.49 6.13 15.50
CA THR A 151 -13.10 5.74 15.22
C THR A 151 -13.05 4.79 14.03
N CYS A 152 -11.85 4.50 13.53
CA CYS A 152 -11.65 3.42 12.54
C CYS A 152 -12.20 2.07 13.00
N ALA A 153 -12.26 1.83 14.30
CA ALA A 153 -12.82 0.60 14.87
C ALA A 153 -14.34 0.64 15.05
N THR A 154 -15.04 1.72 14.66
CA THR A 154 -16.49 1.87 14.83
C THR A 154 -17.17 2.52 13.62
N LEU A 155 -16.56 2.41 12.44
CA LEU A 155 -17.03 3.02 11.18
C LEU A 155 -18.46 2.65 10.80
N TRP A 156 -18.91 1.45 11.17
CA TRP A 156 -20.27 0.98 10.92
C TRP A 156 -21.35 1.78 11.67
N LYS A 157 -20.96 2.67 12.61
CA LYS A 157 -21.89 3.58 13.29
C LYS A 157 -22.23 4.82 12.44
N ILE A 158 -21.45 5.11 11.39
CA ILE A 158 -21.72 6.24 10.49
C ILE A 158 -23.06 5.99 9.80
N GLN A 159 -23.93 6.99 9.86
CA GLN A 159 -25.24 6.95 9.22
C GLN A 159 -25.18 7.59 7.84
N ALA A 160 -26.00 7.09 6.90
CA ALA A 160 -26.12 7.70 5.59
C ALA A 160 -26.81 9.06 5.74
N PRO A 161 -26.28 10.14 5.13
CA PRO A 161 -26.90 11.46 5.20
C PRO A 161 -28.14 11.57 4.29
N SER A 162 -28.32 10.62 3.37
CA SER A 162 -29.47 10.53 2.48
C SER A 162 -29.78 9.08 2.11
N ALA A 163 -31.02 8.83 1.66
CA ALA A 163 -31.43 7.51 1.18
C ALA A 163 -30.66 7.05 -0.08
N GLU A 164 -30.14 7.99 -0.88
CA GLU A 164 -29.31 7.73 -2.07
C GLU A 164 -28.01 6.99 -1.71
N LEU A 165 -27.40 7.30 -0.55
CA LEU A 165 -26.14 6.71 -0.11
C LEU A 165 -26.29 5.45 0.75
N ALA A 166 -27.49 5.17 1.25
CA ALA A 166 -27.72 4.04 2.16
C ALA A 166 -27.39 2.65 1.57
N PRO A 167 -27.75 2.31 0.32
CA PRO A 167 -27.57 0.95 -0.21
C PRO A 167 -26.11 0.47 -0.27
N ASN A 168 -25.17 1.41 -0.42
CA ASN A 168 -23.74 1.10 -0.57
C ASN A 168 -22.86 1.93 0.36
N LEU A 169 -23.40 2.35 1.51
CA LEU A 169 -22.77 3.27 2.44
C LEU A 169 -21.35 2.84 2.84
N ASN A 170 -21.16 1.57 3.19
CA ASN A 170 -19.85 1.07 3.60
C ASN A 170 -18.82 1.14 2.46
N ALA A 171 -19.23 0.83 1.23
CA ALA A 171 -18.35 0.93 0.06
C ALA A 171 -18.00 2.39 -0.23
N PHE A 172 -18.97 3.30 -0.10
CA PHE A 172 -18.75 4.75 -0.24
C PHE A 172 -17.79 5.30 0.83
N ILE A 173 -17.96 4.89 2.09
CA ILE A 173 -17.07 5.29 3.19
C ILE A 173 -15.64 4.82 2.91
N LEU A 174 -15.45 3.55 2.54
CA LEU A 174 -14.13 3.00 2.22
C LEU A 174 -13.50 3.67 1.01
N PHE A 175 -14.30 3.98 -0.02
CA PHE A 175 -13.84 4.77 -1.16
C PHE A 175 -13.33 6.13 -0.68
N CYS A 176 -14.12 6.89 0.08
CA CYS A 176 -13.73 8.19 0.60
C CYS A 176 -12.46 8.13 1.49
N PHE A 177 -12.31 7.07 2.29
CA PHE A 177 -11.12 6.86 3.12
C PHE A 177 -9.87 6.72 2.26
N PHE A 178 -9.94 5.93 1.20
CA PHE A 178 -8.86 5.79 0.24
C PHE A 178 -8.52 7.13 -0.43
N GLN A 179 -9.52 7.93 -0.79
CA GLN A 179 -9.31 9.25 -1.40
C GLN A 179 -8.63 10.24 -0.45
N LEU A 180 -9.04 10.27 0.82
CA LEU A 180 -8.42 11.11 1.86
C LEU A 180 -6.96 10.71 2.11
N TRP A 181 -6.70 9.41 2.25
CA TRP A 181 -5.34 8.89 2.41
C TRP A 181 -4.46 9.23 1.20
N ARG A 182 -4.97 9.04 -0.02
CA ARG A 182 -4.21 9.36 -1.24
C ARG A 182 -3.92 10.85 -1.34
N HIS A 183 -4.89 11.72 -1.05
CA HIS A 183 -4.69 13.17 -1.06
C HIS A 183 -3.67 13.63 -0.03
N ARG A 184 -3.64 13.03 1.17
CA ARG A 184 -2.57 13.29 2.15
C ARG A 184 -1.21 12.90 1.61
N ASN A 185 -1.09 11.76 0.93
CA ASN A 185 0.17 11.33 0.33
C ASN A 185 0.62 12.27 -0.79
N GLU A 186 -0.31 12.82 -1.57
CA GLU A 186 0.01 13.87 -2.54
C GLU A 186 0.54 15.15 -1.86
N VAL A 187 -0.05 15.55 -0.74
CA VAL A 187 0.44 16.68 0.07
C VAL A 187 1.85 16.40 0.57
N ALA A 188 2.07 15.24 1.21
CA ALA A 188 3.35 14.86 1.81
C ALA A 188 4.47 14.66 0.77
N PHE A 189 4.19 13.98 -0.35
CA PHE A 189 5.24 13.55 -1.29
C PHE A 189 5.37 14.43 -2.53
N ASN A 190 4.34 15.20 -2.88
CA ASN A 190 4.36 16.08 -4.05
C ASN A 190 4.31 17.57 -3.67
N SER A 191 4.45 17.89 -2.38
CA SER A 191 4.45 19.28 -1.86
C SER A 191 3.22 20.08 -2.30
N MET A 192 2.10 19.40 -2.52
CA MET A 192 0.85 20.07 -2.90
C MET A 192 0.16 20.66 -1.68
N ALA A 193 -0.46 21.83 -1.81
CA ALA A 193 -1.29 22.37 -0.75
C ALA A 193 -2.56 21.50 -0.53
N PRO A 194 -3.06 21.34 0.70
CA PRO A 194 -4.39 20.79 0.97
C PRO A 194 -5.47 21.58 0.24
N CYS A 195 -6.34 20.89 -0.52
CA CYS A 195 -7.38 21.54 -1.31
C CYS A 195 -8.59 20.62 -1.49
N HIS A 196 -9.74 21.01 -0.95
CA HIS A 196 -10.99 20.24 -1.08
C HIS A 196 -11.49 20.19 -2.52
N LYS A 197 -11.38 21.29 -3.28
CA LYS A 197 -11.76 21.31 -4.71
C LYS A 197 -11.01 20.27 -5.53
N ARG A 198 -9.69 20.17 -5.35
CA ARG A 198 -8.85 19.15 -6.00
C ARG A 198 -9.27 17.74 -5.59
N LEU A 199 -9.47 17.53 -4.28
CA LEU A 199 -9.91 16.24 -3.76
C LEU A 199 -11.27 15.83 -4.35
N MET A 200 -12.27 16.71 -4.34
CA MET A 200 -13.61 16.43 -4.88
C MET A 200 -13.57 16.11 -6.39
N GLU A 201 -12.79 16.87 -7.16
CA GLU A 201 -12.61 16.61 -8.58
C GLU A 201 -11.96 15.25 -8.85
N GLN A 202 -10.99 14.86 -8.02
CA GLN A 202 -10.34 13.56 -8.14
C GLN A 202 -11.30 12.42 -7.72
N CYS A 203 -12.07 12.59 -6.64
CA CYS A 203 -13.14 11.67 -6.25
C CYS A 203 -14.13 11.43 -7.38
N ARG A 204 -14.57 12.50 -8.06
CA ARG A 204 -15.45 12.39 -9.23
C ARG A 204 -14.84 11.53 -10.33
N LYS A 205 -13.58 11.78 -10.71
CA LYS A 205 -12.91 11.03 -11.78
C LYS A 205 -12.75 9.55 -11.43
N ASP A 206 -12.35 9.28 -10.19
CA ASP A 206 -12.11 7.92 -9.73
C ASP A 206 -13.39 7.13 -9.58
N ALA A 207 -14.47 7.74 -9.08
CA ALA A 207 -15.78 7.11 -8.97
C ALA A 207 -16.29 6.68 -10.36
N ARG A 208 -16.17 7.55 -11.39
CA ARG A 208 -16.52 7.18 -12.77
C ARG A 208 -15.65 6.07 -13.33
N TRP A 209 -14.36 6.07 -13.00
CA TRP A 209 -13.45 5.03 -13.45
C TRP A 209 -13.71 3.69 -12.75
N TRP A 210 -14.08 3.72 -11.47
CA TRP A 210 -14.53 2.55 -10.71
C TRP A 210 -15.82 1.99 -11.29
N GLY A 211 -16.83 2.83 -11.56
CA GLY A 211 -18.09 2.42 -12.18
C GLY A 211 -17.89 1.71 -13.52
N ARG A 212 -16.96 2.19 -14.35
CA ARG A 212 -16.59 1.53 -15.63
C ARG A 212 -15.90 0.17 -15.48
N ARG A 213 -15.38 -0.17 -14.31
CA ARG A 213 -14.69 -1.45 -14.04
C ARG A 213 -15.56 -2.45 -13.32
N LEU A 214 -16.64 -1.99 -12.69
CA LEU A 214 -17.59 -2.85 -12.02
C LEU A 214 -18.51 -3.53 -13.04
N PRO A 215 -18.99 -4.75 -12.75
CA PRO A 215 -20.08 -5.35 -13.52
C PRO A 215 -21.27 -4.40 -13.60
N GLU A 216 -21.97 -4.37 -14.73
CA GLU A 216 -23.05 -3.41 -15.03
C GLU A 216 -24.08 -3.27 -13.89
N ARG A 217 -24.49 -4.38 -13.27
CA ARG A 217 -25.39 -4.42 -12.10
C ARG A 217 -24.90 -3.68 -10.84
N PHE A 218 -23.65 -3.24 -10.82
CA PHE A 218 -22.99 -2.53 -9.72
C PHE A 218 -22.36 -1.21 -10.17
N GLY A 219 -22.55 -0.80 -11.43
CA GLY A 219 -21.95 0.43 -11.96
C GLY A 219 -22.66 1.69 -11.48
N ASP A 220 -23.99 1.63 -11.39
CA ASP A 220 -24.85 2.81 -11.23
C ASP A 220 -24.52 3.64 -9.98
N PHE A 221 -24.31 2.99 -8.83
CA PHE A 221 -23.98 3.71 -7.59
C PHE A 221 -22.67 4.50 -7.67
N ALA A 222 -21.69 4.04 -8.45
CA ALA A 222 -20.42 4.74 -8.58
C ALA A 222 -20.55 5.99 -9.46
N PHE A 223 -21.50 6.01 -10.39
CA PHE A 223 -21.86 7.20 -11.14
C PHE A 223 -22.63 8.20 -10.27
N ASP A 224 -23.55 7.72 -9.41
CA ASP A 224 -24.24 8.56 -8.44
C ASP A 224 -23.25 9.27 -7.50
N TRP A 225 -22.24 8.53 -7.01
CA TRP A 225 -21.14 9.11 -6.22
C TRP A 225 -20.38 10.18 -6.99
N ALA A 226 -20.08 9.94 -8.27
CA ALA A 226 -19.37 10.92 -9.09
C ALA A 226 -20.17 12.22 -9.24
N ASP A 227 -21.48 12.11 -9.41
CA ASP A 227 -22.36 13.27 -9.54
C ASP A 227 -22.52 14.00 -8.20
N LEU A 228 -22.58 13.29 -7.08
CA LEU A 228 -22.50 13.87 -5.74
C LEU A 228 -21.21 14.69 -5.55
N PHE A 229 -20.04 14.14 -5.92
CA PHE A 229 -18.77 14.86 -5.84
C PHE A 229 -18.72 16.08 -6.76
N ALA A 230 -19.33 16.01 -7.95
CA ALA A 230 -19.40 17.14 -8.87
C ALA A 230 -20.23 18.31 -8.30
N ARG A 231 -21.41 18.00 -7.73
CA ARG A 231 -22.28 18.99 -7.08
C ARG A 231 -21.56 19.64 -5.89
N THR A 232 -20.92 18.82 -5.07
CA THR A 232 -20.24 19.25 -3.85
C THR A 232 -18.98 20.09 -4.15
N GLY A 233 -18.18 19.68 -5.14
CA GLY A 233 -16.95 20.38 -5.51
C GLY A 233 -17.19 21.80 -6.04
N SER A 234 -18.35 22.06 -6.65
CA SER A 234 -18.74 23.39 -7.13
C SER A 234 -19.05 24.37 -5.99
N SER A 235 -19.43 23.86 -4.81
CA SER A 235 -19.71 24.65 -3.59
C SER A 235 -18.42 25.10 -2.86
N CYS A 236 -17.27 24.54 -3.21
CA CYS A 236 -16.00 24.81 -2.54
C CYS A 236 -15.34 26.15 -2.94
N ASP A 237 -15.92 26.89 -3.90
CA ASP A 237 -15.46 28.21 -4.36
C ASP A 237 -16.13 29.38 -3.60
N GLN A 238 -17.00 29.09 -2.62
CA GLN A 238 -17.71 30.09 -1.78
C GLN A 238 -17.23 30.08 -0.33
#